data_AF-A0A7J8D4K4-F1
#
_entry.id   AF-A0A7J8D4K4-F1
#
_cell.length_a   1.000
_cell.length_b   1.000
_cell.length_c   1.000
_cell.angle_alpha   90.00
_cell.angle_beta   90.00
_cell.angle_gamma   90.00
#
_symmetry.space_group_name_H-M   'P 1'
#
loop_
_entity.id
_entity.type
_entity.pdbx_description
1 polymer ?
#
loop_
_entity_poly.entity_id
_entity_poly.type
_entity_poly.pdbx_seq_one_letter_code
_entity_poly.pdbx_strand_id
1 'polypeptide(L)'
;MGGTSSTRRVTFEADENENITVVKGIRLSENVIDRMKETSPSGSKSQRYSGAYGASVSDEELKRRVAEELALEQAKKESESQKRLKQSKELDRERAFANEQLTRAILRERISSEEERAKAKHLAKQLEQKDRMIKKQDTFYKEQLARLEERSSEFYKVTTEQYQKAAEEVEAKFK
;
A
#
# COMPACT_ATOMS: atom_id res chain seq x y z
N MET A 1 -13.89 3.18 24.01
CA MET A 1 -13.79 2.66 22.62
C MET A 1 -14.65 3.55 21.73
N GLY A 2 -14.05 4.20 20.72
CA GLY A 2 -14.82 5.03 19.79
C GLY A 2 -14.01 6.17 19.17
N GLY A 3 -12.94 5.84 18.42
CA GLY A 3 -12.20 6.82 17.63
C GLY A 3 -12.28 6.44 16.17
N THR A 4 -12.98 7.24 15.36
CA THR A 4 -12.92 7.12 13.90
C THR A 4 -11.53 7.57 13.46
N SER A 5 -10.60 6.62 13.30
CA SER A 5 -9.24 6.90 12.82
C SER A 5 -9.27 7.23 11.33
N SER A 6 -9.59 8.48 10.99
CA SER A 6 -9.46 9.02 9.64
C SER A 6 -8.07 9.63 9.48
N THR A 7 -7.15 8.89 8.89
CA THR A 7 -5.78 9.35 8.62
C THR A 7 -5.78 10.26 7.39
N ARG A 8 -6.18 11.53 7.56
CA ARG A 8 -6.05 12.55 6.51
C ARG A 8 -4.66 13.15 6.56
N ARG A 9 -4.03 13.29 5.38
CA ARG A 9 -2.76 14.00 5.23
C ARG A 9 -3.03 15.50 5.27
N VAL A 10 -2.31 16.22 6.12
CA VAL A 10 -2.39 17.67 6.27
C VAL A 10 -0.97 18.22 6.25
N THR A 11 -0.76 19.33 5.55
CA THR A 11 0.53 20.04 5.48
C THR A 11 0.54 21.17 6.51
N PHE A 12 1.62 21.30 7.27
CA PHE A 12 1.81 22.36 8.27
C PHE A 12 2.74 23.45 7.72
N GLU A 13 2.47 24.70 8.08
CA GLU A 13 3.36 25.83 7.85
C GLU A 13 4.02 26.18 9.20
N ALA A 14 5.34 26.35 9.19
CA ALA A 14 6.10 26.70 10.38
C ALA A 14 6.15 28.22 10.54
N ASP A 15 6.19 28.69 11.79
CA ASP A 15 6.34 30.12 12.08
C ASP A 15 7.77 30.63 11.81
N GLU A 16 8.01 31.93 12.05
CA GLU A 16 9.31 32.59 11.82
C GLU A 16 10.47 31.97 12.62
N ASN A 17 10.17 31.15 13.64
CA ASN A 17 11.14 30.45 14.46
C ASN A 17 11.15 28.94 14.18
N GLU A 18 10.63 28.52 13.03
CA GLU A 18 10.49 27.13 12.59
C GLU A 18 9.64 26.24 13.53
N ASN A 19 8.80 26.85 14.40
CA ASN A 19 7.93 26.09 15.29
C ASN A 19 6.59 25.76 14.62
N ILE A 20 6.07 24.57 14.92
CA ILE A 20 4.75 24.14 14.50
C ILE A 20 3.88 23.96 15.75
N THR A 21 2.74 24.67 15.80
CA THR A 21 1.75 24.52 16.86
C THR A 21 0.56 23.71 16.37
N VAL A 22 0.22 22.64 17.11
CA VAL A 22 -0.92 21.77 16.79
C VAL A 22 -1.88 21.75 17.96
N VAL A 23 -3.13 22.17 17.72
CA VAL A 23 -4.18 22.15 18.75
C VAL A 23 -4.99 20.87 18.62
N LYS A 24 -4.97 20.05 19.66
CA LYS A 24 -5.77 18.81 19.74
C LYS A 24 -6.98 19.04 20.64
N GLY A 25 -8.17 19.02 20.07
CA GLY A 25 -9.44 19.11 20.78
C GLY A 25 -10.18 17.79 20.83
N ILE A 26 -11.14 17.68 21.76
CA ILE A 26 -12.15 16.62 21.79
C ILE A 26 -13.46 17.24 21.30
N ARG A 27 -14.05 16.66 20.26
CA ARG A 27 -15.39 17.07 19.80
C ARG A 27 -16.43 16.36 20.66
N LEU A 28 -17.28 17.13 21.34
CA LEU A 28 -18.43 16.59 22.05
C LEU A 28 -19.48 16.10 21.03
N SER A 29 -20.15 14.99 21.34
CA SER A 29 -21.30 14.54 20.56
C SER A 29 -22.46 15.52 20.69
N GLU A 30 -23.32 15.61 19.68
CA GLU A 30 -24.51 16.49 19.68
C GLU A 30 -25.35 16.32 20.96
N ASN A 31 -25.57 15.07 21.40
CA ASN A 31 -26.30 14.75 22.63
C ASN A 31 -25.68 15.32 23.94
N VAL A 32 -24.37 15.57 23.95
CA VAL A 32 -23.67 16.19 25.09
C VAL A 32 -23.74 17.71 24.96
N ILE A 33 -23.62 18.23 23.73
CA ILE A 33 -23.75 19.66 23.42
C ILE A 33 -25.15 20.16 23.80
N ASP A 34 -26.21 19.44 23.41
CA ASP A 34 -27.59 19.83 23.69
C ASP A 34 -27.88 19.81 25.19
N ARG A 35 -27.39 18.80 25.90
CA ARG A 35 -27.53 18.71 27.36
C ARG A 35 -26.82 19.87 28.08
N MET A 36 -25.65 20.28 27.61
CA MET A 36 -24.92 21.43 28.17
C MET A 36 -25.58 22.76 27.81
N LYS A 37 -26.29 22.85 26.68
CA LYS A 37 -27.13 24.01 26.33
C LYS A 37 -28.38 24.08 27.19
N GLU A 38 -28.99 22.94 27.53
CA GLU A 38 -30.22 22.86 28.33
C GLU A 38 -30.01 23.05 29.84
N THR A 39 -28.77 23.07 30.34
CA THR A 39 -28.49 23.35 31.77
C THR A 39 -28.62 24.82 32.20
N SER A 40 -29.18 25.69 31.35
CA SER A 40 -29.77 26.95 31.85
C SER A 40 -31.16 26.64 32.39
N PRO A 41 -31.52 27.01 33.64
CA PRO A 41 -32.79 26.63 34.24
C PRO A 41 -33.94 27.44 33.61
N SER A 42 -34.34 27.12 32.38
CA SER A 42 -35.61 27.57 31.83
C SER A 42 -36.67 26.57 32.27
N GLY A 43 -37.46 27.00 33.23
CA GLY A 43 -38.43 26.22 33.95
C GLY A 43 -39.47 25.51 33.10
N SER A 44 -40.00 24.49 33.75
CA SER A 44 -41.41 24.10 33.74
C SER A 44 -41.98 23.56 32.44
N LYS A 45 -42.13 22.23 32.44
CA LYS A 45 -43.34 21.54 32.01
C LYS A 45 -44.58 22.39 32.29
N SER A 46 -45.41 22.60 31.28
CA SER A 46 -46.82 22.91 31.45
C SER A 46 -47.63 22.08 30.47
N GLN A 47 -47.97 20.89 30.93
CA GLN A 47 -49.09 20.11 30.42
C GLN A 47 -50.35 20.90 30.76
N ARG A 48 -50.92 21.62 29.79
CA ARG A 48 -52.26 22.21 29.88
C ARG A 48 -53.21 21.42 29.00
N TYR A 49 -53.93 20.53 29.65
CA TYR A 49 -55.26 20.13 29.22
C TYR A 49 -56.20 21.33 29.39
N SER A 50 -56.73 21.83 28.28
CA SER A 50 -57.96 22.63 28.17
C SER A 50 -58.41 22.46 26.71
N GLY A 51 -59.50 21.80 26.36
CA GLY A 51 -60.86 22.00 26.85
C GLY A 51 -61.62 22.80 25.77
N ALA A 52 -62.63 22.16 25.16
CA ALA A 52 -63.49 22.64 24.06
C ALA A 52 -62.74 22.76 22.70
N TYR A 53 -63.22 22.22 21.57
CA TYR A 53 -64.57 22.24 21.01
C TYR A 53 -64.84 20.97 20.21
N GLY A 54 -66.02 20.38 20.40
CA GLY A 54 -66.57 19.41 19.46
C GLY A 54 -66.92 20.11 18.15
N ALA A 55 -66.03 20.02 17.17
CA ALA A 55 -66.36 20.25 15.78
C ALA A 55 -66.90 18.93 15.25
N SER A 56 -68.19 18.87 14.95
CA SER A 56 -68.77 17.82 14.11
C SER A 56 -68.11 17.92 12.73
N VAL A 57 -67.04 17.16 12.53
CA VAL A 57 -66.36 16.99 11.23
C VAL A 57 -67.34 16.26 10.31
N SER A 58 -67.68 16.85 9.15
CA SER A 58 -68.56 16.18 8.20
C SER A 58 -67.83 14.98 7.57
N ASP A 59 -68.57 13.94 7.21
CA ASP A 59 -68.03 12.73 6.56
C ASP A 59 -67.24 13.06 5.28
N GLU A 60 -67.56 14.16 4.59
CA GLU A 60 -66.79 14.63 3.42
C GLU A 60 -65.40 15.15 3.80
N GLU A 61 -65.26 15.86 4.92
CA GLU A 61 -63.98 16.44 5.33
C GLU A 61 -63.00 15.34 5.80
N LEU A 62 -63.52 14.29 6.44
CA LEU A 62 -62.75 13.10 6.81
C LEU A 62 -62.24 12.35 5.57
N LYS A 63 -63.12 12.13 4.58
CA LYS A 63 -62.76 11.49 3.30
C LYS A 63 -61.71 12.31 2.54
N ARG A 64 -61.80 13.63 2.57
CA ARG A 64 -60.83 14.53 1.94
C ARG A 64 -59.44 14.40 2.56
N ARG A 65 -59.34 14.36 3.91
CA ARG A 65 -58.06 14.19 4.61
C ARG A 65 -57.43 12.83 4.34
N VAL A 66 -58.22 11.76 4.27
CA VAL A 66 -57.71 10.41 3.92
C VAL A 66 -57.19 10.38 2.47
N ALA A 67 -57.89 11.00 1.53
CA ALA A 67 -57.43 11.09 0.14
C ALA A 67 -56.16 11.94 -0.01
N GLU A 68 -56.07 13.05 0.72
CA GLU A 68 -54.88 13.90 0.78
C GLU A 68 -53.67 13.17 1.41
N GLU A 69 -53.89 12.44 2.50
CA GLU A 69 -52.86 11.64 3.17
C GLU A 69 -52.33 10.51 2.25
N LEU A 70 -53.23 9.80 1.55
CA LEU A 70 -52.86 8.78 0.56
C LEU A 70 -52.04 9.37 -0.60
N ALA A 71 -52.43 10.55 -1.10
CA ALA A 71 -51.70 11.23 -2.16
C ALA A 71 -50.29 11.67 -1.72
N LEU A 72 -50.16 12.17 -0.48
CA LEU A 72 -48.86 12.52 0.10
C LEU A 72 -47.98 11.29 0.32
N GLU A 73 -48.55 10.15 0.73
CA GLU A 73 -47.79 8.91 0.89
C GLU A 73 -47.31 8.34 -0.46
N GLN A 74 -48.15 8.39 -1.50
CA GLN A 74 -47.76 8.03 -2.87
C GLN A 74 -46.63 8.92 -3.38
N ALA A 75 -46.76 10.24 -3.23
CA ALA A 75 -45.72 11.19 -3.63
C ALA A 75 -44.39 10.96 -2.88
N LYS A 76 -44.43 10.59 -1.59
CA LYS A 76 -43.23 10.22 -0.83
C LYS A 76 -42.59 8.94 -1.36
N LYS A 77 -43.37 7.89 -1.63
CA LYS A 77 -42.86 6.63 -2.19
C LYS A 77 -42.23 6.83 -3.57
N GLU A 78 -42.83 7.65 -4.42
CA GLU A 78 -42.28 8.02 -5.73
C GLU A 78 -41.00 8.87 -5.61
N SER A 79 -40.95 9.81 -4.67
CA SER A 79 -39.74 10.58 -4.38
C SER A 79 -38.59 9.68 -3.91
N GLU A 80 -38.87 8.74 -3.00
CA GLU A 80 -37.89 7.78 -2.51
C GLU A 80 -37.40 6.83 -3.61
N SER A 81 -38.29 6.31 -4.46
CA SER A 81 -37.90 5.46 -5.59
C SER A 81 -37.03 6.22 -6.60
N GLN A 82 -37.35 7.49 -6.86
CA GLN A 82 -36.55 8.35 -7.73
C GLN A 82 -35.17 8.64 -7.12
N LYS A 83 -35.08 8.87 -5.81
CA LYS A 83 -33.80 9.05 -5.10
C LYS A 83 -32.94 7.78 -5.18
N ARG A 84 -33.53 6.60 -4.92
CA ARG A 84 -32.82 5.31 -5.05
C ARG A 84 -32.31 5.08 -6.47
N LEU A 85 -33.11 5.40 -7.49
CA LEU A 85 -32.70 5.26 -8.89
C LEU A 85 -31.54 6.20 -9.23
N LYS A 86 -31.57 7.46 -8.77
CA LYS A 86 -30.47 8.41 -8.97
C LYS A 86 -29.19 7.92 -8.30
N GLN A 87 -29.29 7.46 -7.05
CA GLN A 87 -28.16 6.91 -6.31
C GLN A 87 -27.58 5.66 -6.99
N SER A 88 -28.43 4.74 -7.48
CA SER A 88 -27.96 3.57 -8.23
C SER A 88 -27.18 3.97 -9.47
N LYS A 89 -27.71 4.91 -10.27
CA LYS A 89 -27.04 5.40 -11.48
C LYS A 89 -25.71 6.07 -11.19
N GLU A 90 -25.60 6.77 -10.07
CA GLU A 90 -24.35 7.39 -9.62
C GLU A 90 -23.32 6.33 -9.22
N LEU A 91 -23.72 5.33 -8.42
CA LEU A 91 -22.87 4.19 -8.05
C LEU A 91 -22.40 3.40 -9.28
N ASP A 92 -23.26 3.20 -10.28
CA ASP A 92 -22.88 2.51 -11.51
C ASP A 92 -21.85 3.29 -12.33
N ARG A 93 -21.96 4.63 -12.37
CA ARG A 93 -20.95 5.49 -13.00
C ARG A 93 -19.62 5.46 -12.25
N GLU A 94 -19.66 5.54 -10.92
CA GLU A 94 -18.46 5.43 -10.09
C GLU A 94 -17.76 4.08 -10.29
N ARG A 95 -18.52 2.98 -10.30
CA ARG A 95 -18.01 1.63 -10.59
C ARG A 95 -17.39 1.55 -11.98
N ALA A 96 -18.04 2.10 -13.00
CA ALA A 96 -17.51 2.11 -14.36
C ALA A 96 -16.18 2.89 -14.44
N PHE A 97 -16.12 4.08 -13.83
CA PHE A 97 -14.89 4.86 -13.75
C PHE A 97 -13.79 4.13 -12.99
N ALA A 98 -14.09 3.55 -11.84
CA ALA A 98 -13.13 2.79 -11.04
C ALA A 98 -12.58 1.57 -11.81
N ASN A 99 -13.44 0.84 -12.51
CA ASN A 99 -13.04 -0.29 -13.34
C ASN A 99 -12.15 0.14 -14.52
N GLU A 100 -12.45 1.27 -15.15
CA GLU A 100 -11.61 1.83 -16.22
C GLU A 100 -10.23 2.23 -15.68
N GLN A 101 -10.17 2.93 -14.54
CA GLN A 101 -8.91 3.30 -13.90
C GLN A 101 -8.09 2.08 -13.50
N LEU A 102 -8.74 1.05 -12.92
CA LEU A 102 -8.10 -0.22 -12.58
C LEU A 102 -7.51 -0.88 -13.82
N THR A 103 -8.28 -0.97 -14.90
CA THR A 103 -7.82 -1.55 -16.17
C THR A 103 -6.60 -0.79 -16.72
N ARG A 104 -6.63 0.54 -16.70
CA ARG A 104 -5.49 1.38 -17.11
C ARG A 104 -4.27 1.20 -16.21
N ALA A 105 -4.46 1.05 -14.89
CA ALA A 105 -3.38 0.80 -13.94
C ALA A 105 -2.70 -0.56 -14.19
N ILE A 106 -3.50 -1.62 -14.35
CA ILE A 106 -3.01 -2.97 -14.65
C ILE A 106 -2.18 -3.00 -15.95
N LEU A 107 -2.68 -2.35 -17.01
CA LEU A 107 -1.94 -2.31 -18.28
C LEU A 107 -0.60 -1.58 -18.15
N ARG A 108 -0.57 -0.45 -17.44
CA ARG A 108 0.68 0.29 -17.20
C ARG A 108 1.66 -0.53 -16.38
N GLU A 109 1.20 -1.18 -15.31
CA GLU A 109 2.04 -2.04 -14.46
C GLU A 109 2.61 -3.21 -15.25
N ARG A 110 1.80 -3.84 -16.11
CA ARG A 110 2.27 -4.94 -16.96
C ARG A 110 3.36 -4.49 -17.91
N ILE A 111 3.18 -3.35 -18.59
CA ILE A 111 4.19 -2.80 -19.51
C ILE A 111 5.48 -2.50 -18.75
N SER A 112 5.40 -1.80 -17.61
CA SER A 112 6.61 -1.48 -16.82
C SER A 112 7.31 -2.75 -16.32
N SER A 113 6.56 -3.75 -15.87
CA SER A 113 7.12 -5.03 -15.41
C SER A 113 7.80 -5.79 -16.53
N GLU A 114 7.21 -5.83 -17.73
CA GLU A 114 7.80 -6.47 -18.91
C GLU A 114 9.08 -5.76 -19.36
N GLU A 115 9.10 -4.42 -19.34
CA GLU A 115 10.31 -3.63 -19.63
C GLU A 115 11.44 -3.87 -18.64
N GLU A 116 11.14 -3.86 -17.33
CA GLU A 116 12.11 -4.18 -16.28
C GLU A 116 12.65 -5.59 -16.43
N ARG A 117 11.78 -6.56 -16.72
CA ARG A 117 12.17 -7.95 -16.97
C ARG A 117 13.09 -8.08 -18.19
N ALA A 118 12.83 -7.33 -19.26
CA ALA A 118 13.69 -7.31 -20.45
C ALA A 118 15.07 -6.72 -20.13
N LYS A 119 15.12 -5.60 -19.39
CA LYS A 119 16.38 -4.98 -18.93
C LYS A 119 17.17 -5.93 -18.03
N ALA A 120 16.53 -6.57 -17.05
CA ALA A 120 17.15 -7.54 -16.17
C ALA A 120 17.72 -8.74 -16.95
N LYS A 121 16.98 -9.25 -17.95
CA LYS A 121 17.45 -10.34 -18.82
C LYS A 121 18.67 -9.93 -19.64
N HIS A 122 18.74 -8.69 -20.12
CA HIS A 122 19.91 -8.18 -20.83
C HIS A 122 21.13 -8.10 -19.91
N LEU A 123 20.97 -7.54 -18.70
CA LEU A 123 22.05 -7.45 -17.72
C LEU A 123 22.56 -8.84 -17.30
N ALA A 124 21.65 -9.80 -17.08
CA ALA A 124 22.03 -11.17 -16.76
C ALA A 124 22.92 -11.81 -17.84
N LYS A 125 22.62 -11.58 -19.12
CA LYS A 125 23.48 -12.05 -20.22
C LYS A 125 24.87 -11.40 -20.20
N GLN A 126 24.95 -10.10 -19.90
CA GLN A 126 26.24 -9.41 -19.79
C GLN A 126 27.08 -9.97 -18.62
N LEU A 127 26.44 -10.24 -17.48
CA LEU A 127 27.10 -10.86 -16.33
C LEU A 127 27.61 -12.26 -16.67
N GLU A 128 26.79 -13.09 -17.33
CA GLU A 128 27.22 -14.43 -17.74
C GLU A 128 28.43 -14.38 -18.69
N GLN A 129 28.47 -13.43 -19.62
CA GLN A 129 29.63 -13.23 -20.49
C GLN A 129 30.89 -12.83 -19.71
N LYS A 130 30.75 -11.92 -18.74
CA LYS A 130 31.85 -11.52 -17.84
C LYS A 130 32.34 -12.70 -17.01
N ASP A 131 31.43 -13.48 -16.43
CA ASP A 131 31.77 -14.69 -15.67
C ASP A 131 32.54 -15.71 -16.53
N ARG A 132 32.12 -15.91 -17.78
CA ARG A 132 32.86 -16.77 -18.72
C ARG A 132 34.26 -16.23 -19.01
N MET A 133 34.42 -14.92 -19.18
CA MET A 133 35.73 -14.30 -19.41
C MET A 133 36.64 -14.46 -18.19
N ILE A 134 36.12 -14.18 -16.98
CA ILE A 134 36.84 -14.34 -15.73
C ILE A 134 37.27 -15.79 -15.52
N LYS A 135 36.37 -16.75 -15.77
CA LYS A 135 36.71 -18.18 -15.69
C LYS A 135 37.85 -18.57 -16.62
N LYS A 136 37.88 -18.06 -17.86
CA LYS A 136 38.99 -18.31 -18.80
C LYS A 136 40.31 -17.74 -18.28
N GLN A 137 40.28 -16.55 -17.70
CA GLN A 137 41.48 -15.94 -17.11
C GLN A 137 41.95 -16.73 -15.89
N ASP A 138 41.03 -17.13 -15.00
CA ASP A 138 41.34 -17.96 -13.83
C ASP A 138 41.99 -19.30 -14.24
N THR A 139 41.44 -20.00 -15.24
CA THR A 139 42.03 -21.23 -15.75
C THR A 139 43.42 -20.99 -16.34
N PHE A 140 43.60 -19.90 -17.09
CA PHE A 140 44.89 -19.57 -17.70
C PHE A 140 45.96 -19.32 -16.63
N TYR A 141 45.67 -18.53 -15.60
CA TYR A 141 46.64 -18.26 -14.54
C TYR A 141 46.93 -19.47 -13.67
N LYS A 142 45.92 -20.31 -13.39
CA LYS A 142 46.13 -21.60 -12.72
C LYS A 142 47.05 -22.52 -13.51
N GLU A 143 46.90 -22.58 -14.82
CA GLU A 143 47.77 -23.37 -15.70
C GLU A 143 49.20 -22.82 -15.73
N GLN A 144 49.38 -21.50 -15.79
CA GLN A 144 50.72 -20.89 -15.69
C GLN A 144 51.40 -21.20 -14.36
N LEU A 145 50.67 -21.14 -13.25
CA LEU A 145 51.18 -21.51 -11.93
C LEU A 145 51.58 -22.98 -11.89
N ALA A 146 50.70 -23.89 -12.34
CA ALA A 146 50.99 -25.32 -12.38
C ALA A 146 52.24 -25.63 -13.21
N ARG A 147 52.40 -24.97 -14.36
CA ARG A 147 53.60 -25.13 -15.20
C ARG A 147 54.88 -24.61 -14.53
N LEU A 148 54.78 -23.53 -13.76
CA LEU A 148 55.91 -23.01 -12.99
C LEU A 148 56.29 -23.97 -11.86
N GLU A 149 55.29 -24.47 -11.13
CA GLU A 149 55.44 -25.45 -10.06
C GLU A 149 56.04 -26.76 -10.57
N GLU A 150 55.58 -27.27 -11.72
CA GLU A 150 56.11 -28.46 -12.38
C GLU A 150 57.60 -28.29 -12.68
N ARG A 151 57.98 -27.22 -13.39
CA ARG A 151 59.40 -26.94 -13.69
C ARG A 151 60.21 -26.82 -12.40
N SER A 152 59.70 -26.10 -11.40
CA SER A 152 60.39 -25.97 -10.11
C SER A 152 60.60 -27.33 -9.44
N SER A 153 59.60 -28.21 -9.47
CA SER A 153 59.68 -29.56 -8.91
C SER A 153 60.72 -30.42 -9.63
N GLU A 154 60.74 -30.39 -10.97
CA GLU A 154 61.75 -31.08 -11.78
C GLU A 154 63.18 -30.59 -11.46
N PHE A 155 63.37 -29.27 -11.37
CA PHE A 155 64.66 -28.70 -10.97
C PHE A 155 65.12 -29.23 -9.61
N TYR A 156 64.24 -29.25 -8.60
CA TYR A 156 64.59 -29.78 -7.28
C TYR A 156 64.92 -31.26 -7.32
N LYS A 157 64.11 -32.08 -8.00
CA LYS A 157 64.33 -33.53 -8.14
C LYS A 157 65.70 -33.83 -8.73
N VAL A 158 66.01 -33.25 -9.91
CA VAL A 158 67.29 -33.47 -10.58
C VAL A 158 68.46 -33.02 -9.71
N THR A 159 68.33 -31.88 -9.02
CA THR A 159 69.38 -31.38 -8.13
C THR A 159 69.62 -32.32 -6.96
N THR A 160 68.55 -32.85 -6.34
CA THR A 160 68.67 -33.81 -5.24
C THR A 160 69.25 -35.14 -5.70
N GLU A 161 68.86 -35.65 -6.87
CA GLU A 161 69.39 -36.88 -7.44
C GLU A 161 70.89 -36.74 -7.79
N GLN A 162 71.30 -35.62 -8.38
CA GLN A 162 72.71 -35.36 -8.66
C GLN A 162 73.55 -35.27 -7.38
N TYR A 163 73.03 -34.62 -6.34
CA TYR A 163 73.70 -34.54 -5.05
C TYR A 163 73.85 -35.93 -4.40
N GLN A 164 72.78 -36.72 -4.37
CA GLN A 164 72.80 -38.08 -3.83
C GLN A 164 73.79 -38.96 -4.59
N LYS A 165 73.76 -38.93 -5.92
CA LYS A 165 74.69 -39.69 -6.77
C LYS A 165 76.15 -39.30 -6.49
N ALA A 166 76.45 -38.00 -6.39
CA ALA A 166 77.79 -37.54 -6.07
C ALA A 166 78.23 -37.99 -4.67
N ALA A 167 77.33 -37.97 -3.69
CA ALA A 167 77.61 -38.46 -2.34
C ALA A 167 77.91 -39.97 -2.33
N GLU A 168 77.10 -40.77 -3.02
CA GLU A 168 77.32 -42.22 -3.17
C GLU A 168 78.64 -42.54 -3.89
N GLU A 169 78.99 -41.79 -4.94
CA GLU A 169 80.24 -41.99 -5.67
C GLU A 169 81.46 -41.67 -4.80
N VAL A 170 81.37 -40.64 -3.95
CA VAL A 170 82.41 -40.32 -2.97
C VAL A 170 82.50 -41.43 -1.92
N GLU A 171 81.38 -41.87 -1.32
CA GLU A 171 81.40 -42.98 -0.36
C GLU A 171 82.00 -44.26 -0.96
N ALA A 172 81.70 -44.58 -2.22
CA ALA A 172 82.23 -45.75 -2.91
C ALA A 172 83.74 -45.67 -3.16
N LYS A 173 84.33 -44.47 -3.29
CA LYS A 173 85.78 -44.28 -3.43
C LYS A 173 86.55 -44.45 -2.12
N PHE A 174 85.87 -44.31 -0.99
CA PHE A 174 86.46 -44.38 0.35
C PHE A 174 86.05 -45.65 1.13
N LYS A 175 85.35 -46.59 0.48
CA LYS A 175 85.10 -47.96 0.96
C LYS A 175 86.04 -48.94 0.27
#